data_AF-A0A5C1QDK9-F1
#
_entry.id   AF-A0A5C1QDK9-F1
#
_cell.length_a   1.000
_cell.length_b   1.000
_cell.length_c   1.000
_cell.angle_alpha   90.00
_cell.angle_beta   90.00
_cell.angle_gamma   90.00
#
_symmetry.space_group_name_H-M   'P 1'
#
loop_
_entity.id
_entity.type
_entity.pdbx_description
1 polymer ?
#
loop_
_entity_poly.entity_id
_entity_poly.type
_entity_poly.pdbx_seq_one_letter_code
_entity_poly.pdbx_strand_id
1 'polypeptide(L)'
;MKFLKNITVFLTILITLYGCTTINREDLVLNYERSANYSCEDGNIITVKYYSLPDKSSWFAEVYLPDGEKYTLMNKVSASGSKYGNDFIVWWTKGESAFIELLGDNGKWKRVLNCTVISD
;
A
#
# COMPACT_ATOMS: atom_id res chain seq x y z
N MET A 1 -37.97 48.26 23.76
CA MET A 1 -36.72 47.50 23.53
C MET A 1 -36.86 45.99 23.81
N LYS A 2 -37.99 45.35 23.46
CA LYS A 2 -38.20 43.89 23.60
C LYS A 2 -38.25 43.17 22.23
N PHE A 3 -38.51 43.92 21.16
CA PHE A 3 -38.65 43.39 19.79
C PHE A 3 -37.29 43.02 19.15
N LEU A 4 -36.22 43.78 19.43
CA LEU A 4 -34.87 43.48 18.93
C LEU A 4 -34.26 42.20 19.51
N LYS A 5 -34.58 41.85 20.77
CA LYS A 5 -34.05 40.65 21.45
C LYS A 5 -34.59 39.35 20.84
N ASN A 6 -35.83 39.35 20.35
CA ASN A 6 -36.45 38.17 19.73
C ASN A 6 -35.88 37.90 18.32
N ILE A 7 -35.49 38.94 17.59
CA ILE A 7 -34.86 38.82 16.27
C ILE A 7 -33.45 38.20 16.40
N THR A 8 -32.70 38.55 17.45
CA THR A 8 -31.36 38.00 17.68
C THR A 8 -31.40 36.49 17.97
N VAL A 9 -32.38 36.02 18.75
CA VAL A 9 -32.53 34.60 19.09
C VAL A 9 -32.88 33.77 17.85
N PHE A 10 -33.74 34.29 16.97
CA PHE A 10 -34.12 33.61 15.73
C PHE A 10 -32.94 33.49 14.76
N LEU A 11 -32.11 34.54 14.67
CA LEU A 11 -30.95 34.56 13.77
C LEU A 11 -29.86 33.56 14.20
N THR A 12 -29.68 33.35 15.51
CA THR A 12 -28.72 32.36 16.03
C THR A 12 -29.16 30.91 15.81
N ILE A 13 -30.47 30.63 15.81
CA ILE A 13 -31.02 29.28 15.58
C ILE A 13 -30.89 28.86 14.11
N LEU A 14 -30.93 29.81 13.18
CA LEU A 14 -30.84 29.52 11.75
C LEU A 14 -29.42 29.08 11.33
N ILE A 15 -28.37 29.59 12.01
CA ILE A 15 -26.97 29.31 11.67
C ILE A 15 -26.56 27.89 12.07
N THR A 16 -27.17 27.30 13.10
CA THR A 16 -26.83 25.94 13.57
C THR A 16 -27.37 24.81 12.68
N LEU A 17 -28.26 25.11 11.72
CA LEU A 17 -28.89 24.10 10.85
C LEU A 17 -28.17 23.89 9.50
N TYR A 18 -27.14 24.68 9.18
CA TYR A 18 -26.39 24.58 7.91
C TYR A 18 -25.13 23.70 7.99
N GLY A 19 -24.91 22.98 9.09
CA GLY A 19 -23.66 22.26 9.35
C GLY A 19 -23.58 20.81 8.85
N CYS A 20 -24.40 20.35 7.91
CA CYS A 20 -24.24 19.00 7.35
C CYS A 20 -23.33 19.04 6.12
N THR A 21 -22.01 18.98 6.32
CA THR A 21 -21.07 18.80 5.22
C THR A 21 -21.03 17.32 4.86
N THR A 22 -21.42 16.93 3.66
CA THR A 22 -21.10 15.60 3.13
C THR A 22 -19.60 15.57 2.86
N ILE A 23 -18.84 14.95 3.77
CA ILE A 23 -17.44 14.62 3.54
C ILE A 23 -17.42 13.59 2.40
N ASN A 24 -17.12 14.03 1.18
CA ASN A 24 -16.74 13.12 0.09
C ASN A 24 -15.44 12.44 0.53
N ARG A 25 -15.52 11.22 1.07
CA ARG A 25 -14.35 10.36 1.14
C ARG A 25 -14.04 9.96 -0.30
N GLU A 26 -12.99 10.53 -0.87
CA GLU A 26 -12.33 9.90 -2.00
C GLU A 26 -11.76 8.58 -1.47
N ASP A 27 -12.48 7.48 -1.71
CA ASP A 27 -11.92 6.16 -1.49
C ASP A 27 -10.69 6.03 -2.39
N LEU A 28 -9.54 5.70 -1.78
CA LEU A 28 -8.31 5.43 -2.52
C LEU A 28 -8.51 4.16 -3.36
N VAL A 29 -8.96 4.31 -4.60
CA VAL A 29 -9.08 3.22 -5.56
C VAL A 29 -7.70 2.93 -6.13
N LEU A 30 -7.18 1.73 -5.89
CA LEU A 30 -5.93 1.26 -6.49
C LEU A 30 -6.21 0.65 -7.87
N ASN A 31 -5.30 0.88 -8.82
CA ASN A 31 -5.28 0.16 -10.08
C ASN A 31 -4.59 -1.20 -9.87
N TYR A 32 -5.26 -2.29 -10.23
CA TYR A 32 -4.64 -3.61 -10.31
C TYR A 32 -3.84 -3.74 -11.60
N GLU A 33 -2.58 -4.13 -11.51
CA GLU A 33 -1.67 -4.21 -12.66
C GLU A 33 -1.51 -5.65 -13.14
N ARG A 34 -1.07 -6.55 -12.25
CA ARG A 34 -0.85 -7.97 -12.56
C ARG A 34 -0.67 -8.80 -11.28
N SER A 35 -0.71 -10.11 -11.46
CA SER A 35 -0.26 -11.11 -10.47
C SER A 35 0.86 -11.96 -11.08
N ALA A 36 1.76 -12.47 -10.26
CA ALA A 36 2.76 -13.44 -10.67
C ALA A 36 3.11 -14.39 -9.53
N ASN A 37 3.46 -15.63 -9.90
CA ASN A 37 3.98 -16.62 -8.99
C ASN A 37 5.49 -16.75 -9.17
N TYR A 38 6.21 -16.95 -8.08
CA TYR A 38 7.66 -17.10 -8.05
C TYR A 38 8.00 -18.41 -7.34
N SER A 39 8.76 -19.27 -8.00
CA SER A 39 9.30 -20.50 -7.42
C SER A 39 10.60 -20.17 -6.70
N CYS A 40 10.69 -20.50 -5.43
CA CYS A 40 11.84 -20.19 -4.58
C CYS A 40 12.74 -21.41 -4.36
N GLU A 41 13.99 -21.16 -3.96
CA GLU A 41 15.02 -22.19 -3.79
C GLU A 41 14.70 -23.23 -2.70
N ASP A 42 13.83 -22.90 -1.76
CA ASP A 42 13.30 -23.78 -0.71
C ASP A 42 12.12 -24.66 -1.19
N GLY A 43 11.74 -24.56 -2.47
CA GLY A 43 10.63 -25.28 -3.08
C GLY A 43 9.27 -24.60 -2.86
N ASN A 44 9.22 -23.50 -2.12
CA ASN A 44 7.98 -22.77 -1.90
C ASN A 44 7.61 -21.89 -3.10
N ILE A 45 6.32 -21.54 -3.18
CA ILE A 45 5.80 -20.59 -4.16
C ILE A 45 5.35 -19.32 -3.44
N ILE A 46 5.84 -18.18 -3.91
CA ILE A 46 5.39 -16.86 -3.48
C ILE A 46 4.49 -16.28 -4.56
N THR A 47 3.28 -15.86 -4.18
CA THR A 47 2.38 -15.11 -5.06
C THR A 47 2.52 -13.63 -4.78
N VAL A 48 2.63 -12.80 -5.83
CA VAL A 48 2.71 -11.35 -5.68
C VAL A 48 1.72 -10.67 -6.62
N LYS A 49 0.90 -9.77 -6.05
CA LYS A 49 0.00 -8.89 -6.81
C LYS A 49 0.56 -7.46 -6.82
N TYR A 50 0.58 -6.85 -7.98
CA TYR A 50 1.10 -5.50 -8.17
C TYR A 50 -0.03 -4.51 -8.44
N TYR A 51 0.09 -3.34 -7.82
CA TYR A 51 -0.88 -2.27 -7.89
C TYR A 51 -0.18 -0.93 -8.12
N SER A 52 -0.93 0.05 -8.61
CA SER A 52 -0.50 1.45 -8.66
C SER A 52 -1.59 2.40 -8.18
N LEU A 53 -1.19 3.61 -7.79
CA LEU A 53 -2.15 4.70 -7.62
C LEU A 53 -2.75 5.11 -8.99
N PRO A 54 -3.96 5.70 -9.01
CA PRO A 54 -4.59 6.22 -10.24
C PRO A 54 -3.68 7.14 -11.06
N ASP A 55 -2.93 7.99 -10.37
CA ASP A 55 -2.00 8.96 -10.94
C ASP A 55 -0.59 8.38 -11.22
N LYS A 56 -0.39 7.08 -10.98
CA LYS A 56 0.89 6.35 -11.12
C LYS A 56 2.05 6.92 -10.29
N SER A 57 1.76 7.74 -9.28
CA SER A 57 2.80 8.34 -8.41
C SER A 57 3.47 7.33 -7.47
N SER A 58 2.77 6.23 -7.15
CA SER A 58 3.27 5.16 -6.29
C SER A 58 2.81 3.79 -6.77
N TRP A 59 3.61 2.77 -6.46
CA TRP A 59 3.37 1.37 -6.80
C TRP A 59 3.46 0.50 -5.55
N PHE A 60 2.68 -0.56 -5.53
CA PHE A 60 2.59 -1.47 -4.39
C PHE A 60 2.70 -2.92 -4.85
N ALA A 61 3.26 -3.75 -3.97
CA ALA A 61 3.28 -5.20 -4.11
C ALA A 61 2.60 -5.81 -2.88
N GLU A 62 1.53 -6.57 -3.07
CA GLU A 62 1.02 -7.50 -2.07
C GLU A 62 1.72 -8.85 -2.24
N VAL A 63 2.61 -9.17 -1.31
CA VAL A 63 3.41 -10.41 -1.28
C VAL A 63 2.73 -11.39 -0.33
N TYR A 64 2.39 -12.57 -0.85
CA TYR A 64 1.80 -13.67 -0.09
C TYR A 64 2.86 -14.73 0.14
N LEU A 65 3.26 -14.92 1.40
CA LEU A 65 4.21 -15.94 1.80
C LEU A 65 3.52 -17.32 1.95
N PRO A 66 4.30 -18.41 1.90
CA PRO A 66 3.77 -19.78 1.95
C PRO A 66 3.07 -20.13 3.27
N ASP A 67 3.44 -19.46 4.36
CA ASP A 67 2.83 -19.59 5.68
C ASP A 67 1.49 -18.84 5.82
N GLY A 68 1.06 -18.12 4.77
CA GLY A 68 -0.14 -17.31 4.75
C GLY A 68 0.07 -15.86 5.20
N GLU A 69 1.29 -15.47 5.60
CA GLU A 69 1.59 -14.07 5.88
C GLU A 69 1.47 -13.22 4.61
N LYS A 70 0.93 -12.01 4.78
CA LYS A 70 0.75 -11.05 3.69
C LYS A 70 1.43 -9.74 4.00
N TYR A 71 2.24 -9.26 3.06
CA TYR A 71 2.91 -7.97 3.15
C TYR A 71 2.45 -7.05 2.03
N THR A 72 1.92 -5.87 2.37
CA THR A 72 1.69 -4.80 1.40
C THR A 72 2.89 -3.85 1.44
N LEU A 73 3.69 -3.88 0.38
CA LEU A 73 4.97 -3.19 0.29
C LEU A 73 4.91 -2.07 -0.74
N MET A 74 5.37 -0.88 -0.37
CA MET A 74 5.46 0.27 -1.29
C MET A 74 6.77 0.22 -2.07
N ASN A 75 6.76 0.73 -3.30
CA ASN A 75 7.97 0.84 -4.10
C ASN A 75 9.01 1.73 -3.41
N LYS A 76 10.28 1.36 -3.58
CA LYS A 76 11.45 2.08 -3.11
C LYS A 76 12.38 2.33 -4.29
N VAL A 77 13.16 3.40 -4.21
CA VAL A 77 14.19 3.70 -5.21
C VAL A 77 15.22 2.57 -5.23
N SER A 78 15.58 2.11 -6.43
CA SER A 78 16.55 1.04 -6.67
C SER A 78 17.41 1.38 -7.88
N ALA A 79 18.66 0.92 -7.87
CA ALA A 79 19.56 1.09 -9.02
C ALA A 79 19.17 0.22 -10.22
N SER A 80 18.58 -0.96 -9.97
CA SER A 80 18.11 -1.86 -11.02
C SER A 80 16.92 -2.66 -10.53
N GLY A 81 15.99 -2.98 -11.44
CA GLY A 81 14.80 -3.78 -11.10
C GLY A 81 13.82 -3.03 -10.21
N SER A 82 12.75 -3.71 -9.80
CA SER A 82 11.69 -3.12 -8.99
C SER A 82 11.83 -3.56 -7.53
N LYS A 83 12.09 -2.59 -6.64
CA LYS A 83 12.22 -2.83 -5.21
C LYS A 83 10.97 -2.34 -4.48
N TYR A 84 10.41 -3.19 -3.63
CA TYR A 84 9.29 -2.88 -2.76
C TYR A 84 9.68 -3.23 -1.33
N GLY A 85 9.32 -2.41 -0.35
CA GLY A 85 9.69 -2.74 1.04
C GLY A 85 9.14 -1.78 2.08
N ASN A 86 9.29 -2.20 3.32
CA ASN A 86 9.09 -1.38 4.52
C ASN A 86 10.37 -1.44 5.38
N ASP A 87 10.27 -1.15 6.67
CA ASP A 87 11.43 -1.07 7.56
C ASP A 87 12.07 -2.43 7.88
N PHE A 88 11.36 -3.55 7.63
CA PHE A 88 11.80 -4.88 8.07
C PHE A 88 11.90 -5.91 6.94
N ILE A 89 11.21 -5.69 5.83
CA ILE A 89 11.18 -6.62 4.69
C ILE A 89 11.28 -5.88 3.35
N VAL A 90 12.00 -6.51 2.43
CA VAL A 90 12.14 -6.09 1.04
C VAL A 90 11.77 -7.26 0.12
N TRP A 91 10.95 -6.96 -0.88
CA TRP A 91 10.73 -7.76 -2.07
C TRP A 91 11.38 -7.07 -3.27
N TRP A 92 12.32 -7.72 -3.94
CA TRP A 92 13.05 -7.11 -5.05
C TRP A 92 13.09 -8.03 -6.27
N THR A 93 12.55 -7.54 -7.38
CA THR A 93 12.58 -8.24 -8.68
C THR A 93 13.62 -7.64 -9.62
N LYS A 94 14.29 -8.49 -10.39
CA LYS A 94 15.28 -8.13 -11.41
C LYS A 94 15.17 -9.08 -12.60
N GLY A 95 14.49 -8.65 -13.66
CA GLY A 95 14.15 -9.53 -14.78
C GLY A 95 13.23 -10.65 -14.31
N GLU A 96 13.64 -11.89 -14.56
CA GLU A 96 12.92 -13.10 -14.13
C GLU A 96 13.24 -13.51 -12.69
N SER A 97 14.31 -12.99 -12.09
CA SER A 97 14.69 -13.30 -10.72
C SER A 97 14.01 -12.37 -9.72
N ALA A 98 13.81 -12.87 -8.51
CA ALA A 98 13.35 -12.10 -7.36
C ALA A 98 13.97 -12.62 -6.06
N PHE A 99 13.97 -11.80 -5.02
CA PHE A 99 14.45 -12.21 -3.71
C PHE A 99 13.79 -11.43 -2.57
N ILE A 100 13.77 -12.05 -1.39
CA ILE A 100 13.36 -11.42 -0.13
C ILE A 100 14.59 -11.11 0.71
N GLU A 101 14.65 -9.89 1.22
CA GLU A 101 15.59 -9.50 2.28
C GLU A 101 14.82 -9.15 3.55
N LEU A 102 15.32 -9.61 4.68
CA LEU A 102 14.83 -9.22 6.01
C LEU A 102 15.90 -8.42 6.73
N LEU A 103 15.46 -7.44 7.54
CA LEU A 103 16.35 -6.74 8.44
C LEU A 103 16.67 -7.67 9.62
N GLY A 104 17.94 -8.05 9.78
CA GLY A 104 18.38 -8.84 10.92
C GLY A 104 18.58 -8.00 12.18
N ASP A 105 18.68 -8.66 13.34
CA ASP A 105 18.85 -8.02 14.66
C ASP A 105 20.11 -7.13 14.77
N ASN A 106 21.10 -7.38 13.90
CA ASN A 106 22.32 -6.57 13.79
C ASN A 106 22.13 -5.29 12.94
N GLY A 107 20.89 -4.98 12.54
CA GLY A 107 20.54 -3.86 11.68
C GLY A 107 21.01 -4.01 10.23
N LYS A 108 21.38 -5.22 9.79
CA LYS A 108 21.82 -5.49 8.41
C LYS A 108 20.76 -6.29 7.66
N TRP A 109 20.55 -5.91 6.42
CA TRP A 109 19.73 -6.66 5.49
C TRP A 109 20.40 -8.00 5.15
N LYS A 110 19.63 -9.08 5.25
CA LYS A 110 20.04 -10.41 4.85
C LYS A 110 19.06 -10.94 3.81
N ARG A 111 19.59 -11.41 2.69
CA ARG A 111 18.79 -12.16 1.73
C ARG A 111 18.43 -13.51 2.31
N VAL A 112 17.14 -13.79 2.39
CA VAL A 112 16.62 -15.02 3.00
C VAL A 112 16.06 -15.99 1.97
N LEU A 113 15.51 -15.49 0.87
CA LEU A 113 14.97 -16.32 -0.22
C LEU A 113 15.41 -15.76 -1.58
N ASN A 114 15.80 -16.65 -2.48
CA ASN A 114 15.93 -16.40 -3.92
C ASN A 114 14.83 -17.14 -4.68
N CYS A 115 14.21 -16.46 -5.63
CA CYS A 115 13.10 -16.98 -6.41
C CYS A 115 13.20 -16.60 -7.89
N THR A 116 12.50 -17.35 -8.74
CA THR A 116 12.38 -17.09 -10.18
C THR A 116 10.91 -17.08 -10.56
N VAL A 117 10.52 -16.15 -11.42
CA VAL A 117 9.14 -16.07 -11.91
C VAL A 117 8.77 -17.37 -12.62
N ILE A 118 7.57 -17.87 -12.33
CA ILE A 118 6.96 -18.96 -13.08
C ILE A 118 6.26 -18.30 -14.26
N SER A 119 6.83 -18.43 -15.45
CA SER A 119 6.16 -18.03 -16.69
C SER A 119 5.13 -19.09 -17.05
N ASP A 120 3.89 -18.65 -17.31
CA ASP A 120 2.86 -19.47 -17.97
C ASP A 120 3.25 -19.77 -19.42
#